data_AF-M4X283-F1
#
_entry.id   AF-M4X283-F1
#
_cell.length_a   1.000
_cell.length_b   1.000
_cell.length_c   1.000
_cell.angle_alpha   90.00
_cell.angle_beta   90.00
_cell.angle_gamma   90.00
#
_symmetry.space_group_name_H-M   'P 1'
#
loop_
_entity.id
_entity.type
_entity.pdbx_description
1 polymer ?
#
loop_
_entity_poly.entity_id
_entity_poly.type
_entity_poly.pdbx_seq_one_letter_code
_entity_poly.pdbx_strand_id
1 'polypeptide(L)'
;MVVAPSVLSLYYMEYFSLNNLMYLSYGVLKYFFENPYGIQPPELIGNYYFDGDWANVNFIGDGYANFGSLGCFLYFFIILIMIKICDGLVASMPINVRLSIFIPTIFYLLNSSPLTILLTGGLLPLLLYLFLWQPQLVRKSA
;
A
#
# COMPACT_ATOMS: atom_id res chain seq x y z
N MET A 1 11.39 -8.97 -7.82
CA MET A 1 10.41 -8.65 -8.88
C MET A 1 10.40 -7.15 -9.10
N VAL A 2 10.32 -6.65 -10.34
CA VAL A 2 10.29 -5.20 -10.61
C VAL A 2 8.89 -4.63 -10.37
N VAL A 3 7.85 -5.38 -10.75
CA VAL A 3 6.43 -5.10 -10.51
C VAL A 3 5.73 -6.43 -10.23
N ALA A 4 4.79 -6.46 -9.29
CA ALA A 4 3.95 -7.63 -9.07
C ALA A 4 3.15 -7.91 -10.36
N PRO A 5 3.19 -9.13 -10.92
CA PRO A 5 2.47 -9.48 -12.12
C PRO A 5 1.01 -9.04 -12.04
N SER A 6 0.52 -8.30 -13.04
CA SER A 6 -0.90 -7.88 -13.09
C SER A 6 -1.86 -9.07 -13.07
N VAL A 7 -1.40 -10.23 -13.52
CA VAL A 7 -2.10 -11.51 -13.44
C VAL A 7 -2.49 -11.86 -11.99
N LEU A 8 -1.67 -11.52 -10.98
CA LEU A 8 -2.02 -11.74 -9.58
C LEU A 8 -3.24 -10.89 -9.18
N SER A 9 -3.34 -9.65 -9.65
CA SER A 9 -4.53 -8.83 -9.41
C SER A 9 -5.79 -9.47 -10.00
N LEU A 10 -5.68 -10.15 -11.15
CA LEU A 10 -6.80 -10.88 -11.75
C LEU A 10 -7.20 -12.09 -10.90
N TYR A 11 -6.25 -12.89 -10.42
CA TYR A 11 -6.55 -14.03 -9.54
C TYR A 11 -7.19 -13.61 -8.22
N TYR A 12 -6.76 -12.48 -7.65
CA TYR A 12 -7.43 -11.89 -6.50
C TYR A 12 -8.86 -11.48 -6.83
N MET A 13 -9.09 -10.81 -7.96
CA MET A 13 -10.44 -10.40 -8.37
C MET A 13 -11.36 -11.61 -8.61
N GLU A 14 -10.87 -12.60 -9.34
CA GLU A 14 -11.61 -13.83 -9.63
C GLU A 14 -12.04 -14.52 -8.33
N TYR A 15 -11.10 -14.76 -7.42
CA TYR A 15 -11.37 -15.41 -6.15
C TYR A 15 -12.33 -14.59 -5.27
N PHE A 16 -12.04 -13.32 -5.01
CA PHE A 16 -12.82 -12.49 -4.09
C PHE A 16 -14.13 -11.96 -4.68
N SER A 17 -14.38 -12.15 -5.98
CA SER A 17 -15.68 -11.85 -6.60
C SER A 17 -16.76 -12.86 -6.24
N LEU A 18 -16.35 -14.09 -5.90
CA LEU A 18 -17.25 -15.21 -5.57
C LEU A 18 -17.20 -15.58 -4.08
N ASN A 19 -16.18 -15.13 -3.36
CA ASN A 19 -15.93 -15.49 -1.97
C ASN A 19 -15.95 -14.28 -1.03
N ASN A 20 -15.94 -14.52 0.28
CA ASN A 20 -15.99 -13.48 1.30
C ASN A 20 -14.80 -12.51 1.22
N LEU A 21 -15.07 -11.23 1.36
CA LEU A 21 -14.04 -10.19 1.43
C LEU A 21 -13.33 -10.19 2.80
N MET A 22 -12.11 -9.67 2.82
CA MET A 22 -11.24 -9.70 4.00
C MET A 22 -11.52 -8.58 5.00
N TYR A 23 -12.01 -7.42 4.56
CA TYR A 23 -12.28 -6.26 5.43
C TYR A 23 -11.13 -5.84 6.37
N LEU A 24 -9.87 -6.00 5.93
CA LEU A 24 -8.65 -5.74 6.70
C LEU A 24 -8.52 -6.56 8.01
N SER A 25 -9.27 -7.66 8.13
CA SER A 25 -9.27 -8.58 9.28
C SER A 25 -7.93 -9.29 9.53
N TYR A 26 -7.04 -9.33 8.54
CA TYR A 26 -5.69 -9.90 8.66
C TYR A 26 -4.62 -8.86 9.06
N GLY A 27 -5.01 -7.59 9.19
CA GLY A 27 -4.09 -6.48 9.41
C GLY A 27 -4.59 -5.53 10.51
N VAL A 28 -4.82 -4.27 10.13
CA VAL A 28 -5.13 -3.18 11.06
C VAL A 28 -6.46 -3.40 11.81
N LEU A 29 -7.42 -4.09 11.18
CA LEU A 29 -8.75 -4.30 11.76
C LEU A 29 -8.96 -5.71 12.33
N LYS A 30 -7.88 -6.47 12.56
CA LYS A 30 -7.94 -7.85 13.08
C LYS A 30 -8.66 -8.04 14.42
N TYR A 31 -8.78 -6.98 15.21
CA TYR A 31 -9.49 -7.01 16.49
C TYR A 31 -10.98 -6.67 16.37
N PHE A 32 -11.39 -6.12 15.22
CA PHE A 32 -12.77 -5.69 14.96
C PHE A 32 -13.52 -6.65 14.03
N PHE A 33 -12.79 -7.30 13.11
CA PHE A 33 -13.34 -8.26 12.16
C PHE A 33 -12.60 -9.58 12.26
N GLU A 34 -13.37 -10.67 12.28
CA GLU A 34 -12.84 -12.02 12.20
C GLU A 34 -12.39 -12.32 10.77
N ASN A 35 -11.22 -12.92 10.61
CA ASN A 35 -10.70 -13.27 9.29
C ASN A 35 -11.43 -14.51 8.76
N PRO A 36 -12.19 -14.41 7.65
CA PRO A 36 -13.00 -15.51 7.15
C PRO A 36 -12.20 -16.74 6.70
N TYR A 37 -10.89 -16.60 6.48
CA TYR A 37 -10.02 -17.69 6.03
C TYR A 37 -8.93 -18.08 7.05
N GLY A 38 -8.77 -17.31 8.13
CA GLY A 38 -7.72 -17.54 9.15
C GLY A 38 -6.27 -17.30 8.69
N ILE A 39 -6.04 -17.06 7.40
CA ILE A 39 -4.72 -16.82 6.79
C ILE A 39 -4.68 -15.50 6.01
N GLN A 40 -3.50 -15.07 5.57
CA GLN A 40 -3.35 -13.82 4.81
C GLN A 40 -3.74 -14.01 3.33
N PRO A 41 -4.20 -12.97 2.62
CA PRO A 41 -4.57 -13.08 1.21
C PRO A 41 -3.45 -13.62 0.29
N PRO A 42 -2.17 -13.22 0.44
CA PRO A 42 -1.09 -13.79 -0.38
C PRO A 42 -0.90 -15.29 -0.18
N GLU A 43 -1.08 -15.77 1.04
CA GLU A 43 -1.01 -17.19 1.37
C GLU A 43 -2.25 -17.94 0.83
N LEU A 44 -3.44 -17.35 0.95
CA LEU A 44 -4.69 -17.92 0.45
C LEU A 44 -4.66 -18.11 -1.07
N ILE A 45 -4.34 -17.05 -1.81
CA ILE A 45 -4.28 -17.08 -3.28
C ILE A 45 -3.11 -17.95 -3.74
N GLY A 46 -2.01 -17.93 -2.98
CA GLY A 46 -0.87 -18.82 -3.13
C GLY A 46 -1.21 -20.31 -3.09
N ASN A 47 -1.90 -20.72 -2.03
CA ASN A 47 -2.38 -22.08 -1.85
C ASN A 47 -3.39 -22.49 -2.92
N TYR A 48 -4.20 -21.55 -3.42
CA TYR A 48 -5.23 -21.84 -4.41
C TYR A 48 -4.70 -21.97 -5.84
N TYR A 49 -3.74 -21.13 -6.25
CA TYR A 49 -3.29 -21.04 -7.65
C TYR A 49 -1.82 -21.47 -7.89
N PHE A 50 -0.99 -21.59 -6.86
CA PHE A 50 0.48 -21.70 -7.00
C PHE A 50 1.14 -22.74 -6.07
N ASP A 51 0.42 -23.81 -5.68
CA ASP A 51 0.94 -24.89 -4.84
C ASP A 51 1.60 -24.41 -3.52
N GLY A 52 1.12 -23.29 -2.96
CA GLY A 52 1.54 -22.76 -1.66
C GLY A 52 2.63 -21.69 -1.66
N ASP A 53 2.98 -21.13 -2.82
CA ASP A 53 3.84 -19.94 -2.89
C ASP A 53 3.09 -18.66 -2.47
N TRP A 54 3.77 -17.61 -2.00
CA TRP A 54 3.12 -16.36 -1.59
C TRP A 54 2.74 -15.48 -2.78
N ALA A 55 1.45 -15.36 -3.03
CA ALA A 55 0.88 -14.55 -4.11
C ALA A 55 0.80 -13.06 -3.74
N ASN A 56 1.94 -12.40 -3.55
CA ASN A 56 2.00 -10.96 -3.23
C ASN A 56 1.44 -10.11 -4.38
N VAL A 57 0.53 -9.18 -4.06
CA VAL A 57 -0.17 -8.37 -5.06
C VAL A 57 -0.02 -6.88 -4.80
N ASN A 58 -0.18 -6.09 -5.87
CA ASN A 58 -0.23 -4.63 -5.80
C ASN A 58 -1.51 -4.12 -5.10
N PHE A 59 -1.58 -2.80 -4.90
CA PHE A 59 -2.71 -2.12 -4.25
C PHE A 59 -4.08 -2.38 -4.88
N ILE A 60 -4.17 -2.74 -6.17
CA ILE A 60 -5.45 -3.01 -6.83
C ILE A 60 -6.00 -4.35 -6.34
N GLY A 61 -5.16 -5.40 -6.36
CA GLY A 61 -5.57 -6.73 -5.87
C GLY A 61 -5.86 -6.73 -4.37
N ASP A 62 -5.02 -6.05 -3.58
CA ASP A 62 -5.24 -5.94 -2.13
C ASP A 62 -6.51 -5.12 -1.81
N GLY A 63 -6.74 -4.02 -2.53
CA GLY A 63 -7.97 -3.24 -2.40
C GLY A 63 -9.20 -4.10 -2.71
N TYR A 64 -9.15 -4.89 -3.79
CA TYR A 64 -10.24 -5.77 -4.16
C TYR A 64 -10.50 -6.87 -3.12
N ALA A 65 -9.45 -7.51 -2.59
CA ALA A 65 -9.61 -8.52 -1.54
C ALA A 65 -10.31 -7.99 -0.29
N ASN A 66 -10.09 -6.72 0.04
CA ASN A 66 -10.64 -6.13 1.25
C ASN A 66 -12.08 -5.61 1.09
N PHE A 67 -12.39 -4.95 -0.02
CA PHE A 67 -13.68 -4.26 -0.20
C PHE A 67 -14.24 -4.37 -1.63
N GLY A 68 -13.80 -5.36 -2.41
CA GLY A 68 -14.19 -5.53 -3.81
C GLY A 68 -13.84 -4.33 -4.68
N SER A 69 -14.65 -4.03 -5.69
CA SER A 69 -14.43 -2.88 -6.59
C SER A 69 -14.34 -1.54 -5.84
N LEU A 70 -15.08 -1.37 -4.74
CA LEU A 70 -15.00 -0.17 -3.90
C LEU A 70 -13.59 -0.01 -3.30
N GLY A 71 -12.99 -1.12 -2.89
CA GLY A 71 -11.65 -1.15 -2.31
C GLY A 71 -10.57 -0.65 -3.28
N CYS A 72 -10.67 -0.97 -4.57
CA CYS A 72 -9.77 -0.42 -5.59
C CYS A 72 -9.80 1.11 -5.61
N PHE A 73 -11.00 1.71 -5.58
CA PHE A 73 -11.16 3.17 -5.57
C PHE A 73 -10.67 3.80 -4.26
N LEU A 74 -11.00 3.19 -3.12
CA LEU A 74 -10.53 3.66 -1.81
C LEU A 74 -9.00 3.66 -1.74
N TYR A 75 -8.37 2.58 -2.21
CA TYR A 75 -6.91 2.47 -2.20
C TYR A 75 -6.25 3.44 -3.16
N PHE A 76 -6.82 3.65 -4.35
CA PHE A 76 -6.35 4.69 -5.26
C PHE A 76 -6.43 6.08 -4.61
N PHE A 77 -7.52 6.37 -3.91
CA PHE A 77 -7.70 7.64 -3.20
C PHE A 77 -6.68 7.80 -2.06
N ILE A 78 -6.42 6.75 -1.28
CA ILE A 78 -5.37 6.74 -0.25
C ILE A 78 -4.01 7.04 -0.87
N ILE A 79 -3.66 6.39 -1.98
CA ILE A 79 -2.39 6.63 -2.69
C ILE A 79 -2.29 8.07 -3.18
N LEU A 80 -3.37 8.63 -3.72
CA LEU A 80 -3.41 10.02 -4.16
C LEU A 80 -3.17 11.00 -3.00
N ILE A 81 -3.77 10.74 -1.83
CA ILE A 81 -3.50 11.52 -0.61
C ILE A 81 -2.03 11.38 -0.20
N MET A 82 -1.50 10.15 -0.18
CA MET A 82 -0.10 9.89 0.18
C MET A 82 0.86 10.68 -0.71
N ILE A 83 0.67 10.62 -2.03
CA ILE A 83 1.52 11.34 -3.00
C ILE A 83 1.42 12.85 -2.79
N LYS A 84 0.22 13.39 -2.56
CA LYS A 84 0.03 14.83 -2.28
C LYS A 84 0.73 15.27 -0.99
N ILE A 85 0.67 14.46 0.07
CA ILE A 85 1.39 14.75 1.32
C ILE A 85 2.90 14.72 1.09
N CYS A 86 3.40 13.68 0.41
CA CYS A 86 4.82 13.59 0.04
C CYS A 86 5.26 14.84 -0.72
N ASP A 87 4.54 15.20 -1.79
CA ASP A 87 4.87 16.35 -2.64
C ASP A 87 4.88 17.65 -1.84
N GLY A 88 3.87 17.90 -1.00
CA GLY A 88 3.83 19.07 -0.13
C GLY A 88 5.00 19.14 0.87
N LEU A 89 5.47 18.00 1.38
CA LEU A 89 6.59 17.95 2.32
C LEU A 89 7.96 18.12 1.66
N VAL A 90 8.09 17.82 0.38
CA VAL A 90 9.39 17.86 -0.31
C VAL A 90 9.46 18.94 -1.40
N ALA A 91 8.40 19.70 -1.64
CA ALA A 91 8.30 20.69 -2.72
C ALA A 91 9.45 21.73 -2.72
N SER A 92 9.90 22.14 -1.53
CA SER A 92 11.00 23.11 -1.35
C SER A 92 12.39 22.47 -1.35
N MET A 93 12.48 21.13 -1.44
CA MET A 93 13.74 20.40 -1.37
C MET A 93 14.39 20.23 -2.76
N PRO A 94 15.73 20.07 -2.83
CA PRO A 94 16.42 19.77 -4.08
C PRO A 94 15.84 18.53 -4.78
N ILE A 95 15.87 18.52 -6.11
CA ILE A 95 15.33 17.40 -6.92
C ILE A 95 15.90 16.04 -6.50
N ASN A 96 17.18 15.97 -6.13
CA ASN A 96 17.82 14.73 -5.70
C ASN A 96 17.13 14.13 -4.47
N VAL A 97 16.79 14.95 -3.47
CA VAL A 97 16.08 14.52 -2.27
C VAL A 97 14.67 14.06 -2.61
N ARG A 98 13.96 14.79 -3.47
CA ARG A 98 12.63 14.40 -3.95
C ARG A 98 12.66 13.04 -4.63
N LEU A 99 13.60 12.82 -5.56
CA LEU A 99 13.75 11.55 -6.28
C LEU A 99 14.09 10.39 -5.34
N SER A 100 14.96 10.60 -4.34
CA SER A 100 15.30 9.59 -3.33
C SER A 100 14.10 9.12 -2.50
N ILE A 101 13.07 9.95 -2.35
CA ILE A 101 11.84 9.60 -1.62
C ILE A 101 10.82 8.97 -2.57
N PHE A 102 10.57 9.58 -3.72
CA PHE A 102 9.52 9.14 -4.64
C PHE A 102 9.84 7.81 -5.34
N ILE A 103 11.09 7.58 -5.76
CA ILE A 103 11.43 6.37 -6.51
C ILE A 103 11.16 5.11 -5.66
N PRO A 104 11.70 4.97 -4.43
CA PRO A 104 11.42 3.80 -3.60
C PRO A 104 9.93 3.67 -3.27
N THR A 105 9.25 4.80 -2.98
CA THR A 105 7.82 4.81 -2.66
C THR A 105 6.96 4.26 -3.80
N ILE A 106 7.23 4.68 -5.04
CA ILE A 106 6.51 4.18 -6.21
C ILE A 106 6.81 2.69 -6.44
N PHE A 107 8.08 2.28 -6.33
CA PHE A 107 8.45 0.87 -6.47
C PHE A 107 7.74 -0.01 -5.43
N TYR A 108 7.62 0.46 -4.20
CA TYR A 108 6.88 -0.26 -3.15
C TYR A 108 5.37 -0.30 -3.42
N LEU A 109 4.77 0.82 -3.86
CA LEU A 109 3.35 0.89 -4.24
C LEU A 109 2.98 -0.09 -5.36
N LEU A 110 3.89 -0.32 -6.30
CA LEU A 110 3.68 -1.27 -7.39
C LEU A 110 3.71 -2.74 -6.95
N ASN A 111 4.19 -3.03 -5.74
CA ASN A 111 4.40 -4.39 -5.24
C ASN A 111 3.68 -4.68 -3.92
N SER A 112 2.98 -3.71 -3.32
CA SER A 112 2.41 -3.85 -1.98
C SER A 112 1.18 -2.98 -1.75
N SER A 113 0.47 -3.27 -0.66
CA SER A 113 -0.67 -2.49 -0.19
C SER A 113 -0.23 -1.10 0.34
N PRO A 114 -1.01 -0.02 0.08
CA PRO A 114 -0.70 1.32 0.58
C PRO A 114 -0.66 1.38 2.12
N LEU A 115 -1.50 0.61 2.81
CA LEU A 115 -1.48 0.54 4.28
C LEU A 115 -0.19 -0.09 4.79
N THR A 116 0.28 -1.16 4.15
CA THR A 116 1.58 -1.79 4.47
C THR A 116 2.70 -0.79 4.27
N ILE A 117 2.70 -0.04 3.16
CA ILE A 117 3.76 0.94 2.86
C ILE A 117 3.79 2.07 3.89
N LEU A 118 2.62 2.56 4.29
CA LEU A 118 2.50 3.58 5.33
C LEU A 118 3.00 3.07 6.68
N LEU A 119 2.43 1.96 7.16
CA LEU A 119 2.57 1.54 8.55
C LEU A 119 3.86 0.76 8.81
N THR A 120 4.24 -0.14 7.89
CA THR A 120 5.37 -1.06 8.07
C THR A 120 6.49 -0.81 7.06
N GLY A 121 6.19 -0.23 5.91
CA GLY A 121 7.17 0.13 4.87
C GLY A 121 7.98 1.39 5.17
N GLY A 122 7.76 2.02 6.32
CA GLY A 122 8.56 3.16 6.80
C GLY A 122 8.19 4.51 6.19
N LEU A 123 7.15 4.59 5.35
CA LEU A 123 6.75 5.87 4.76
C LEU A 123 6.13 6.81 5.81
N LEU A 124 5.28 6.33 6.71
CA LEU A 124 4.72 7.17 7.77
C LEU A 124 5.81 7.79 8.68
N PRO A 125 6.78 7.03 9.24
CA PRO A 125 7.84 7.64 10.03
C PRO A 125 8.74 8.59 9.21
N LEU A 126 8.96 8.32 7.92
CA LEU A 126 9.65 9.25 7.03
C LEU A 126 8.88 10.57 6.88
N LEU A 127 7.57 10.52 6.65
CA LEU A 127 6.72 11.72 6.53
C LEU A 127 6.72 12.53 7.84
N LEU A 128 6.65 11.84 8.99
CA LEU A 128 6.75 12.48 10.30
C LEU A 128 8.10 13.17 10.50
N TYR A 129 9.20 12.51 10.13
CA TYR A 129 10.53 13.10 10.19
C TYR A 129 10.65 14.35 9.31
N LEU A 130 10.19 14.29 8.06
CA LEU A 130 10.22 15.43 7.14
C LEU A 130 9.37 16.59 7.67
N PHE A 131 8.17 16.32 8.17
CA PHE A 131 7.29 17.32 8.76
C PHE A 131 7.95 18.02 9.97
N LEU A 132 8.61 17.26 10.85
CA LEU A 132 9.31 17.81 12.02
C LEU A 132 10.63 18.52 11.67
N TRP A 133 11.25 18.21 10.52
CA TRP A 133 12.48 18.84 10.05
C TRP A 133 12.24 20.19 9.35
N GLN A 134 11.10 20.33 8.67
CA GLN A 134 10.72 21.56 7.98
C GLN A 134 10.75 22.89 8.78
N PRO A 135 10.58 22.94 10.13
CA PRO A 135 10.70 24.17 10.91
C PRO A 135 12.06 24.88 10.76
N GLN A 136 13.11 24.18 10.31
CA GLN A 136 14.47 24.72 10.24
C GLN A 136 14.81 25.40 8.91
N LEU A 137 14.14 25.02 7.81
CA LEU A 137 14.40 25.59 6.48
C LEU A 137 13.60 26.87 6.23
N VAL A 138 12.36 26.94 6.74
CA VAL A 138 11.49 28.14 6.61
C VAL A 138 12.05 29.33 7.43
N ARG A 139 12.79 29.07 8.51
CA ARG A 139 13.38 30.12 9.36
C ARG A 139 14.67 30.75 8.82
N LYS A 140 15.34 30.15 7.83
CA LYS A 140 16.60 30.67 7.27
C LYS A 140 16.43 31.53 6.02
N SER A 141 15.19 31.72 5.56
CA SER A 141 14.86 32.51 4.38
C SER A 141 14.04 33.78 4.69
N ALA A 142 14.04 34.22 5.95
CA ALA A 142 13.41 35.46 6.40
C ALA A 142 14.46 36.42 6.98
#